data_AF-A0A089ZCX6-F1
#
_entry.id   AF-A0A089ZCX6-F1
#
_cell.length_a   1.000
_cell.length_b   1.000
_cell.length_c   1.000
_cell.angle_alpha   90.00
_cell.angle_beta   90.00
_cell.angle_gamma   90.00
#
_symmetry.space_group_name_H-M   'P 1'
#
loop_
_entity.id
_entity.type
_entity.pdbx_description
1 polymer ?
#
loop_
_entity_poly.entity_id
_entity_poly.type
_entity_poly.pdbx_seq_one_letter_code
_entity_poly.pdbx_strand_id
1 'polypeptide(L)'
;MNMRLILLIAVVVVFAAGSGAMSFLSGGGVTLEQAYDNQQVDIIQNTAAGSIPHNITVKNNGTKPLVVDKGTILKSKESQDVVIITDKKINPNSNDTVLAYCIEPDQKAVTGSSLYPSGTASSQVKEIIDSSNPTDLQNATQAQLQIWVIVTKGNVNVYSGEAMAVVQNQKTKYYQLQEKVETAKKNVMNRFNLTSEGVKNMSFSVESDNSANTWVADLRQWFKNTVGV
;
A
#
# COMPACT_ATOMS: atom_id res chain seq x y z
N MET A 1 30.93 46.70 14.06
CA MET A 1 30.20 45.50 14.51
C MET A 1 31.10 44.74 15.48
N ASN A 2 30.66 44.46 16.70
CA ASN A 2 31.53 43.90 17.75
C ASN A 2 31.96 42.48 17.38
N MET A 3 33.28 42.22 17.31
CA MET A 3 33.83 40.92 16.94
C MET A 3 33.35 39.79 17.85
N ARG A 4 33.05 40.11 19.11
CA ARG A 4 32.39 39.20 20.08
C ARG A 4 30.99 38.76 19.64
N LEU A 5 30.22 39.66 19.01
CA LEU A 5 28.86 39.36 18.53
C LEU A 5 28.88 38.42 17.32
N ILE A 6 29.85 38.62 16.41
CA ILE A 6 30.03 37.80 15.21
C ILE A 6 30.39 36.36 15.60
N LEU A 7 31.31 36.20 16.55
CA LEU A 7 31.74 34.90 17.07
C LEU A 7 30.58 34.15 17.75
N LEU A 8 29.75 34.87 18.51
CA LEU A 8 28.61 34.29 19.20
C LEU A 8 27.54 33.81 18.22
N ILE A 9 27.25 34.59 17.17
CA ILE A 9 26.34 34.20 16.08
C ILE A 9 26.87 32.96 15.35
N ALA A 10 28.17 32.93 15.03
CA ALA A 10 28.78 31.79 14.34
C ALA A 10 28.68 30.49 15.17
N VAL A 11 28.92 30.54 16.49
CA VAL A 11 28.78 29.38 17.38
C VAL A 11 27.34 28.88 17.43
N VAL A 12 26.35 29.79 17.50
CA VAL A 12 24.93 29.41 17.49
C VAL A 12 24.54 28.76 16.17
N VAL A 13 25.01 29.27 15.03
CA VAL A 13 24.73 28.70 13.71
C VAL A 13 25.35 27.31 13.57
N VAL A 14 26.60 27.13 14.00
CA VAL A 14 27.29 25.82 13.95
C VAL A 14 26.61 24.82 14.89
N PHE A 15 26.20 25.25 16.09
CA PHE A 15 25.47 24.38 17.02
C PHE A 15 24.09 24.00 16.48
N ALA A 16 23.34 24.94 15.89
CA ALA A 16 22.04 24.68 15.28
C ALA A 16 22.16 23.74 14.06
N ALA A 17 23.13 23.96 13.18
CA ALA A 17 23.40 23.10 12.04
C ALA A 17 23.86 21.70 12.48
N GLY A 18 24.76 21.62 13.48
CA GLY A 18 25.24 20.38 14.05
C GLY A 18 24.13 19.57 14.71
N SER A 19 23.31 20.22 15.54
CA SER A 19 22.16 19.59 16.21
C SER A 19 21.08 19.15 15.22
N GLY A 20 20.81 19.97 14.20
CA GLY A 20 19.88 19.64 13.12
C GLY A 20 20.35 18.44 12.28
N ALA A 21 21.63 18.41 11.91
CA ALA A 21 22.22 17.29 11.16
C ALA A 21 22.27 16.00 12.01
N MET A 22 22.57 16.10 13.30
CA MET A 22 22.58 14.95 14.23
C MET A 22 21.16 14.43 14.48
N SER A 23 20.15 15.30 14.55
CA SER A 23 18.73 14.92 14.60
C SER A 23 18.27 14.23 13.31
N PHE A 24 18.75 14.67 12.15
CA PHE A 24 18.46 14.03 10.87
C PHE A 24 19.14 12.66 10.73
N LEU A 25 20.42 12.54 11.09
CA LEU A 25 21.19 11.29 11.06
C LEU A 25 20.73 10.28 12.12
N SER A 26 20.24 10.74 13.28
CA SER A 26 19.63 9.89 14.31
C SER A 26 18.14 9.61 14.07
N GLY A 27 17.48 10.41 13.23
CA GLY A 27 16.05 10.33 12.92
C GLY A 27 15.69 9.47 11.70
N GLY A 28 16.68 9.12 10.86
CA GLY A 28 16.52 8.29 9.67
C GLY A 28 16.22 6.83 10.02
N GLY A 29 14.97 6.41 9.83
CA GLY A 29 14.57 5.01 9.98
C GLY A 29 15.00 4.17 8.77
N VAL A 30 14.98 2.85 8.93
CA VAL A 30 15.18 1.88 7.84
C VAL A 30 13.84 1.63 7.14
N THR A 31 13.86 1.37 5.83
CA THR A 31 12.63 1.02 5.11
C THR A 31 12.17 -0.40 5.45
N LEU A 32 10.91 -0.70 5.16
CA LEU A 32 10.35 -2.03 5.39
C LEU A 32 11.10 -3.15 4.67
N GLU A 33 11.50 -2.91 3.42
CA GLU A 33 12.28 -3.84 2.59
C GLU A 33 13.67 -4.09 3.18
N GLN A 34 14.40 -3.03 3.55
CA GLN A 34 15.70 -3.15 4.19
C GLN A 34 15.64 -3.90 5.53
N ALA A 35 14.60 -3.65 6.33
CA ALA A 35 14.43 -4.35 7.59
C ALA A 35 14.10 -5.84 7.37
N TYR A 36 13.34 -6.17 6.33
CA TYR A 36 13.00 -7.55 5.96
C TYR A 36 14.24 -8.33 5.51
N ASP A 37 15.02 -7.77 4.59
CA ASP A 37 16.24 -8.39 4.07
C ASP A 37 17.28 -8.65 5.18
N ASN A 38 17.32 -7.77 6.18
CA ASN A 38 18.18 -7.91 7.35
C ASN A 38 17.59 -8.80 8.47
N GLN A 39 16.44 -9.44 8.25
CA GLN A 39 15.74 -10.28 9.25
C GLN A 39 15.40 -9.52 10.55
N GLN A 40 15.10 -8.23 10.43
CA GLN A 40 14.80 -7.32 11.53
C GLN A 40 13.31 -6.97 11.63
N VAL A 41 12.44 -7.57 10.84
CA VAL A 41 11.01 -7.32 10.89
C VAL A 41 10.20 -8.60 10.66
N ASP A 42 9.13 -8.76 11.44
CA ASP A 42 8.08 -9.74 11.17
C ASP A 42 6.81 -8.99 10.71
N ILE A 43 6.17 -9.46 9.64
CA ILE A 43 4.97 -8.83 9.07
C ILE A 43 3.88 -9.90 9.02
N ILE A 44 2.77 -9.68 9.72
CA ILE A 44 1.77 -10.71 10.01
C ILE A 44 0.36 -10.20 9.68
N GLN A 45 -0.39 -10.98 8.90
CA GLN A 45 -1.80 -10.74 8.62
C GLN A 45 -2.64 -10.97 9.89
N ASN A 46 -3.28 -9.94 10.44
CA ASN A 46 -4.02 -10.06 11.70
C ASN A 46 -5.53 -10.27 11.49
N THR A 47 -6.11 -9.69 10.44
CA THR A 47 -7.55 -9.87 10.13
C THR A 47 -7.80 -11.01 9.16
N ALA A 48 -8.93 -11.68 9.34
CA ALA A 48 -9.42 -12.74 8.44
C ALA A 48 -10.04 -12.17 7.15
N ALA A 49 -10.28 -13.07 6.20
CA ALA A 49 -10.93 -12.75 4.94
C ALA A 49 -12.29 -12.03 5.12
N GLY A 50 -12.56 -11.06 4.25
CA GLY A 50 -13.75 -10.20 4.27
C GLY A 50 -13.62 -8.95 5.12
N SER A 51 -12.45 -8.71 5.72
CA SER A 51 -12.20 -7.53 6.57
C SER A 51 -11.72 -6.35 5.73
N ILE A 52 -12.41 -5.21 5.79
CA ILE A 52 -12.02 -4.00 5.06
C ILE A 52 -12.00 -2.81 6.02
N PRO A 53 -10.86 -2.11 6.21
CA PRO A 53 -9.51 -2.52 5.78
C PRO A 53 -9.00 -3.76 6.54
N HIS A 54 -7.90 -4.35 6.07
CA HIS A 54 -7.15 -5.34 6.83
C HIS A 54 -6.21 -4.68 7.83
N ASN A 55 -5.95 -5.38 8.94
CA ASN A 55 -4.92 -5.01 9.90
C ASN A 55 -3.71 -5.91 9.72
N ILE A 56 -2.54 -5.31 9.54
CA ILE A 56 -1.26 -6.01 9.43
C ILE A 56 -0.41 -5.61 10.63
N THR A 57 0.04 -6.58 11.41
CA THR A 57 1.00 -6.34 12.48
C THR A 57 2.40 -6.31 11.90
N VAL A 58 3.13 -5.23 12.15
CA VAL A 58 4.53 -5.08 11.78
C VAL A 58 5.34 -4.99 13.07
N LYS A 59 6.21 -5.97 13.29
CA LYS A 59 7.07 -6.06 14.47
C LYS A 59 8.49 -5.72 14.08
N ASN A 60 8.97 -4.57 14.55
CA ASN A 60 10.35 -4.14 14.37
C ASN A 60 11.25 -4.76 15.43
N ASN A 61 12.02 -5.78 15.05
CA ASN A 61 13.04 -6.43 15.88
C ASN A 61 14.42 -5.74 15.76
N GLY A 62 14.53 -4.69 14.94
CA GLY A 62 15.75 -3.93 14.72
C GLY A 62 16.02 -2.88 15.79
N THR A 63 17.23 -2.30 15.73
CA THR A 63 17.69 -1.24 16.65
C THR A 63 17.40 0.18 16.15
N LYS A 64 16.94 0.32 14.90
CA LYS A 64 16.55 1.60 14.28
C LYS A 64 15.03 1.69 14.12
N PRO A 65 14.45 2.89 14.11
CA PRO A 65 13.05 3.07 13.74
C PRO A 65 12.79 2.49 12.35
N LEU A 66 11.65 1.85 12.17
CA LEU A 66 11.20 1.28 10.90
C LEU A 66 10.19 2.23 10.27
N VAL A 67 10.43 2.60 9.01
CA VAL A 67 9.48 3.39 8.21
C VAL A 67 8.69 2.44 7.32
N VAL A 68 7.38 2.51 7.46
CA VAL A 68 6.41 1.79 6.64
C VAL A 68 5.70 2.82 5.77
N ASP A 69 5.97 2.76 4.47
CA ASP A 69 5.43 3.71 3.51
C ASP A 69 4.09 3.22 2.94
N LYS A 70 3.14 4.13 2.83
CA LYS A 70 1.89 3.91 2.11
C LYS A 70 2.18 3.51 0.66
N GLY A 71 1.43 2.54 0.17
CA GLY A 71 1.56 2.00 -1.18
C GLY A 71 2.57 0.85 -1.29
N THR A 72 3.27 0.49 -0.21
CA THR A 72 4.10 -0.73 -0.18
C THR A 72 3.23 -1.96 -0.39
N ILE A 73 3.62 -2.84 -1.31
CA ILE A 73 2.97 -4.14 -1.55
C ILE A 73 3.58 -5.17 -0.61
N LEU A 74 2.72 -5.94 0.05
CA LEU A 74 3.08 -7.09 0.84
C LEU A 74 2.50 -8.35 0.20
N LYS A 75 3.33 -9.35 -0.02
CA LYS A 75 2.94 -10.64 -0.57
C LYS A 75 2.95 -11.74 0.46
N SER A 76 2.18 -12.79 0.23
CA SER A 76 2.26 -14.03 1.02
C SER A 76 2.27 -15.27 0.13
N LYS A 77 2.83 -16.36 0.65
CA LYS A 77 2.71 -17.69 0.02
C LYS A 77 1.45 -18.42 0.48
N GLU A 78 0.88 -18.01 1.60
CA GLU A 78 -0.20 -18.73 2.30
C GLU A 78 -1.47 -17.88 2.46
N SER A 79 -1.43 -16.62 2.05
CA SER A 79 -2.51 -15.64 2.19
C SER A 79 -2.53 -14.73 0.96
N GLN A 80 -3.58 -13.92 0.83
CA GLN A 80 -3.66 -12.89 -0.19
C GLN A 80 -2.53 -11.84 -0.09
N ASP A 81 -2.22 -11.25 -1.24
CA ASP A 81 -1.40 -10.05 -1.34
C ASP A 81 -2.19 -8.79 -0.92
N VAL A 82 -1.52 -7.84 -0.28
CA VAL A 82 -2.12 -6.60 0.22
C VAL A 82 -1.26 -5.37 -0.11
N VAL A 83 -1.87 -4.19 -0.16
CA VAL A 83 -1.19 -2.89 -0.27
C VAL A 83 -1.41 -2.08 1.00
N ILE A 84 -0.33 -1.57 1.60
CA ILE A 84 -0.40 -0.74 2.81
C ILE A 84 -1.03 0.61 2.48
N ILE A 85 -1.97 1.08 3.31
CA ILE A 85 -2.72 2.32 3.08
C ILE A 85 -2.47 3.41 4.12
N THR A 86 -1.56 3.15 5.07
CA THR A 86 -1.17 4.11 6.12
C THR A 86 0.34 4.21 6.21
N ASP A 87 0.85 5.44 6.19
CA ASP A 87 2.24 5.71 6.57
C ASP A 87 2.41 5.51 8.07
N LYS A 88 3.52 4.87 8.46
CA LYS A 88 3.79 4.62 9.88
C LYS A 88 5.27 4.57 10.17
N LYS A 89 5.66 5.11 11.33
CA LYS A 89 7.00 4.96 11.89
C LYS A 89 6.90 4.12 13.16
N ILE A 90 7.57 2.97 13.16
CA ILE A 90 7.54 1.99 14.25
C ILE A 90 8.86 2.06 15.01
N ASN A 91 8.81 2.21 16.32
CA ASN A 91 10.00 2.34 17.15
C ASN A 91 10.83 1.04 17.13
N PRO A 92 12.15 1.12 17.40
CA PRO A 92 12.99 -0.06 17.63
C PRO A 92 12.38 -1.01 18.65
N ASN A 93 12.55 -2.32 18.47
CA ASN A 93 12.09 -3.36 19.40
C ASN A 93 10.62 -3.23 19.84
N SER A 94 9.76 -2.81 18.91
CA SER A 94 8.34 -2.62 19.15
C SER A 94 7.50 -3.15 18.00
N ASN A 95 6.19 -3.21 18.18
CA ASN A 95 5.28 -3.56 17.11
C ASN A 95 4.19 -2.49 16.99
N ASP A 96 3.61 -2.42 15.80
CA ASP A 96 2.40 -1.65 15.59
C ASP A 96 1.57 -2.26 14.46
N THR A 97 0.35 -1.78 14.32
CA THR A 97 -0.58 -2.18 13.27
C THR A 97 -0.60 -1.12 12.17
N VAL A 98 -0.51 -1.56 10.92
CA VAL A 98 -0.79 -0.77 9.72
C VAL A 98 -2.05 -1.29 9.05
N LEU A 99 -2.74 -0.40 8.34
CA LEU A 99 -3.91 -0.79 7.56
C LEU A 99 -3.48 -1.17 6.15
N ALA A 100 -4.22 -2.10 5.54
CA ALA A 100 -3.99 -2.51 4.15
C ALA A 100 -5.28 -2.85 3.42
N TYR A 101 -5.26 -2.76 2.09
CA TYR A 101 -6.31 -3.30 1.22
C TYR A 101 -5.81 -4.55 0.50
N CYS A 102 -6.71 -5.49 0.26
CA CYS A 102 -6.45 -6.68 -0.56
C CYS A 102 -6.15 -6.29 -2.01
N ILE A 103 -5.19 -6.94 -2.65
CA ILE A 103 -4.90 -6.76 -4.08
C ILE A 103 -5.62 -7.84 -4.90
N GLU A 104 -5.70 -9.07 -4.38
CA GLU A 104 -6.16 -10.25 -5.11
C GLU A 104 -7.53 -10.77 -4.61
N PRO A 105 -8.64 -10.42 -5.28
CA PRO A 105 -9.99 -10.79 -4.81
C PRO A 105 -10.27 -12.30 -4.76
N ASP A 106 -9.51 -13.10 -5.52
CA ASP A 106 -9.71 -14.55 -5.62
C ASP A 106 -9.00 -15.34 -4.52
N GLN A 107 -8.01 -14.74 -3.86
CA GLN A 107 -7.35 -15.31 -2.69
C GLN A 107 -8.08 -14.90 -1.41
N LYS A 108 -7.82 -15.58 -0.29
CA LYS A 108 -8.39 -15.23 1.02
C LYS A 108 -7.29 -14.78 1.96
N ALA A 109 -7.59 -13.79 2.81
CA ALA A 109 -6.72 -13.48 3.92
C ALA A 109 -6.68 -14.63 4.94
N VAL A 110 -5.48 -15.06 5.33
CA VAL A 110 -5.26 -16.07 6.38
C VAL A 110 -4.61 -15.40 7.59
N THR A 111 -5.33 -15.35 8.70
CA THR A 111 -4.82 -14.79 9.97
C THR A 111 -3.59 -15.57 10.45
N GLY A 112 -2.57 -14.85 10.88
CA GLY A 112 -1.30 -15.40 11.36
C GLY A 112 -0.29 -15.72 10.25
N SER A 113 -0.68 -15.60 8.97
CA SER A 113 0.23 -15.79 7.85
C SER A 113 1.31 -14.71 7.82
N SER A 114 2.51 -15.13 7.41
CA SER A 114 3.63 -14.21 7.19
C SER A 114 3.52 -13.53 5.84
N LEU A 115 3.87 -12.24 5.82
CA LEU A 115 3.92 -11.38 4.66
C LEU A 115 5.34 -10.88 4.42
N TYR A 116 5.66 -10.50 3.20
CA TYR A 116 6.96 -9.93 2.84
C TYR A 116 6.81 -8.76 1.86
N PRO A 117 7.64 -7.71 1.96
CA PRO A 117 7.59 -6.57 1.04
C PRO A 117 7.96 -7.00 -0.38
N SER A 118 7.25 -6.47 -1.37
CA SER A 118 7.45 -6.80 -2.80
C SER A 118 7.24 -5.57 -3.68
N GLY A 119 7.96 -4.50 -3.35
CA GLY A 119 7.90 -3.24 -4.09
C GLY A 119 6.70 -2.37 -3.73
N THR A 120 6.25 -1.55 -4.70
CA THR A 120 5.26 -0.50 -4.47
C THR A 120 4.12 -0.58 -5.49
N ALA A 121 2.95 -0.10 -5.13
CA ALA A 121 1.76 -0.13 -5.95
C ALA A 121 1.77 0.94 -7.07
N SER A 122 1.01 0.63 -8.15
CA SER A 122 0.75 1.51 -9.30
C SER A 122 0.37 2.93 -8.90
N SER A 123 0.65 3.93 -9.74
CA SER A 123 0.18 5.31 -9.53
C SER A 123 -1.34 5.36 -9.34
N GLN A 124 -2.09 4.51 -10.04
CA GLN A 124 -3.55 4.43 -9.96
C GLN A 124 -4.01 3.85 -8.62
N VAL A 125 -3.38 2.78 -8.14
CA VAL A 125 -3.66 2.24 -6.81
C VAL A 125 -3.27 3.26 -5.74
N LYS A 126 -2.12 3.93 -5.88
CA LYS A 126 -1.71 5.03 -5.00
C LYS A 126 -2.75 6.17 -4.94
N GLU A 127 -3.26 6.59 -6.08
CA GLU A 127 -4.30 7.62 -6.14
C GLU A 127 -5.62 7.16 -5.48
N ILE A 128 -5.98 5.88 -5.62
CA ILE A 128 -7.13 5.31 -4.91
C ILE A 128 -6.92 5.32 -3.40
N ILE A 129 -5.77 4.86 -2.90
CA ILE A 129 -5.52 4.80 -1.46
C ILE A 129 -5.34 6.20 -0.87
N ASP A 130 -4.76 7.15 -1.60
CA ASP A 130 -4.60 8.54 -1.15
C ASP A 130 -5.93 9.29 -1.08
N SER A 131 -6.89 8.93 -1.94
CA SER A 131 -8.25 9.48 -1.89
C SER A 131 -9.21 8.69 -0.98
N SER A 132 -8.73 7.61 -0.34
CA SER A 132 -9.54 6.77 0.53
C SER A 132 -9.56 7.28 1.97
N ASN A 133 -10.68 7.05 2.65
CA ASN A 133 -10.82 7.20 4.09
C ASN A 133 -10.98 5.80 4.72
N PRO A 134 -9.93 5.23 5.33
CA PRO A 134 -9.98 3.89 5.90
C PRO A 134 -10.86 3.76 7.14
N THR A 135 -11.29 4.88 7.74
CA THR A 135 -12.18 4.88 8.92
C THR A 135 -13.67 4.85 8.55
N ASP A 136 -14.01 5.20 7.31
CA ASP A 136 -15.36 5.08 6.76
C ASP A 136 -15.47 3.77 6.00
N LEU A 137 -16.24 2.82 6.53
CA LEU A 137 -16.41 1.49 5.94
C LEU A 137 -16.94 1.54 4.49
N GLN A 138 -17.84 2.48 4.17
CA GLN A 138 -18.38 2.58 2.81
C GLN A 138 -17.30 3.08 1.85
N ASN A 139 -16.58 4.12 2.24
CA ASN A 139 -15.46 4.64 1.45
C ASN A 139 -14.33 3.61 1.30
N ALA A 140 -13.95 2.93 2.38
CA ALA A 140 -12.93 1.90 2.39
C ALA A 140 -13.31 0.70 1.51
N THR A 141 -14.57 0.24 1.59
CA THR A 141 -15.10 -0.80 0.70
C THR A 141 -15.05 -0.32 -0.76
N GLN A 142 -15.43 0.92 -1.02
CA GLN A 142 -15.38 1.48 -2.36
C GLN A 142 -13.95 1.60 -2.92
N ALA A 143 -12.95 1.91 -2.09
CA ALA A 143 -11.54 1.92 -2.47
C ALA A 143 -11.03 0.49 -2.75
N GLN A 144 -11.33 -0.46 -1.86
CA GLN A 144 -11.02 -1.89 -2.02
C GLN A 144 -11.53 -2.44 -3.35
N LEU A 145 -12.78 -2.15 -3.72
CA LEU A 145 -13.38 -2.61 -4.97
C LEU A 145 -12.74 -1.96 -6.21
N GLN A 146 -12.33 -0.68 -6.13
CA GLN A 146 -11.62 -0.04 -7.23
C GLN A 146 -10.26 -0.67 -7.48
N ILE A 147 -9.53 -1.05 -6.41
CA ILE A 147 -8.27 -1.79 -6.53
C ILE A 147 -8.51 -3.13 -7.23
N TRP A 148 -9.53 -3.89 -6.81
CA TRP A 148 -9.87 -5.16 -7.46
C TRP A 148 -10.26 -4.99 -8.93
N VAL A 149 -11.02 -3.94 -9.28
CA VAL A 149 -11.34 -3.63 -10.68
C VAL A 149 -10.07 -3.39 -11.48
N ILE A 150 -9.10 -2.65 -10.94
CA ILE A 150 -7.83 -2.42 -11.64
C ILE A 150 -7.07 -3.73 -11.82
N VAL A 151 -6.86 -4.48 -10.74
CA VAL A 151 -6.03 -5.69 -10.74
C VAL A 151 -6.63 -6.78 -11.63
N THR A 152 -7.96 -6.97 -11.59
CA THR A 152 -8.68 -7.97 -12.39
C THR A 152 -9.09 -7.46 -13.77
N LYS A 153 -8.68 -6.25 -14.16
CA LYS A 153 -9.05 -5.63 -15.45
C LYS A 153 -10.56 -5.55 -15.65
N GLY A 154 -11.28 -5.30 -14.56
CA GLY A 154 -12.73 -5.15 -14.49
C GLY A 154 -13.51 -6.47 -14.43
N ASN A 155 -12.84 -7.61 -14.24
CA ASN A 155 -13.47 -8.93 -14.14
C ASN A 155 -13.40 -9.49 -12.70
N VAL A 156 -13.97 -8.75 -11.75
CA VAL A 156 -14.00 -9.18 -10.34
C VAL A 156 -15.04 -10.31 -10.18
N ASN A 157 -14.59 -11.48 -9.71
CA ASN A 157 -15.49 -12.57 -9.35
C ASN A 157 -15.98 -12.40 -7.91
N VAL A 158 -17.26 -12.05 -7.72
CA VAL A 158 -17.84 -11.84 -6.39
C VAL A 158 -18.14 -13.13 -5.63
N TYR A 159 -17.96 -14.30 -6.25
CA TYR A 159 -18.34 -15.61 -5.71
C TYR A 159 -17.15 -16.44 -5.21
N SER A 160 -15.93 -15.90 -5.26
CA SER A 160 -14.69 -16.56 -4.82
C SER A 160 -13.92 -15.71 -3.81
N GLY A 161 -12.93 -16.34 -3.18
CA GLY A 161 -11.87 -15.64 -2.45
C GLY A 161 -12.33 -14.67 -1.37
N GLU A 162 -11.66 -13.53 -1.35
CA GLU A 162 -11.89 -12.38 -0.48
C GLU A 162 -13.24 -11.72 -0.79
N ALA A 163 -13.63 -11.64 -2.07
CA ALA A 163 -14.90 -11.04 -2.47
C ALA A 163 -16.11 -11.77 -1.88
N MET A 164 -16.09 -13.11 -1.91
CA MET A 164 -17.09 -13.94 -1.22
C MET A 164 -17.05 -13.71 0.30
N ALA A 165 -15.85 -13.63 0.88
CA ALA A 165 -15.69 -13.40 2.32
C ALA A 165 -16.23 -12.03 2.75
N VAL A 166 -16.11 -10.99 1.91
CA VAL A 166 -16.73 -9.67 2.13
C VAL A 166 -18.24 -9.78 2.22
N VAL A 167 -18.88 -10.57 1.34
CA VAL A 167 -20.35 -10.80 1.38
C VAL A 167 -20.76 -11.39 2.72
N GLN A 168 -20.01 -12.40 3.20
CA GLN A 168 -20.27 -13.09 4.45
C GLN A 168 -20.03 -12.18 5.66
N ASN A 169 -18.89 -11.50 5.71
CA ASN A 169 -18.48 -10.68 6.85
C ASN A 169 -19.31 -9.40 6.99
N GLN A 170 -19.61 -8.71 5.87
CA GLN A 170 -20.44 -7.51 5.87
C GLN A 170 -21.96 -7.81 5.85
N LYS A 171 -22.36 -9.09 5.91
CA LYS A 171 -23.77 -9.54 5.88
C LYS A 171 -24.57 -8.94 4.70
N THR A 172 -23.91 -8.75 3.56
CA THR A 172 -24.53 -8.23 2.33
C THR A 172 -24.95 -9.39 1.41
N LYS A 173 -25.51 -9.09 0.24
CA LYS A 173 -25.90 -10.06 -0.78
C LYS A 173 -24.98 -9.93 -1.99
N TYR A 174 -24.76 -11.04 -2.71
CA TYR A 174 -23.90 -11.03 -3.90
C TYR A 174 -24.32 -10.00 -4.95
N TYR A 175 -25.62 -9.81 -5.20
CA TYR A 175 -26.10 -8.81 -6.15
C TYR A 175 -25.75 -7.38 -5.72
N GLN A 176 -25.78 -7.08 -4.42
CA GLN A 176 -25.40 -5.77 -3.88
C GLN A 176 -23.89 -5.55 -4.02
N LEU A 177 -23.08 -6.59 -3.80
CA LEU A 177 -21.64 -6.51 -4.04
C LEU A 177 -21.35 -6.31 -5.54
N GLN A 178 -22.05 -7.00 -6.43
CA GLN A 178 -21.92 -6.82 -7.87
C GLN A 178 -22.26 -5.39 -8.30
N GLU A 179 -23.35 -4.80 -7.77
CA GLU A 179 -23.69 -3.40 -8.04
C GLU A 179 -22.59 -2.42 -7.57
N LYS A 180 -21.98 -2.69 -6.41
CA LYS A 180 -20.84 -1.91 -5.92
C LYS A 180 -19.60 -2.08 -6.80
N VAL A 181 -19.34 -3.29 -7.31
CA VAL A 181 -18.26 -3.55 -8.29
C VAL A 181 -18.49 -2.76 -9.59
N GLU A 182 -19.71 -2.77 -10.13
CA GLU A 182 -20.03 -1.97 -11.33
C GLU A 182 -19.89 -0.47 -11.08
N THR A 183 -20.24 -0.02 -9.88
CA THR A 183 -20.02 1.37 -9.45
C THR A 183 -18.53 1.69 -9.35
N ALA A 184 -17.74 0.80 -8.74
CA ALA A 184 -16.28 0.93 -8.70
C ALA A 184 -15.66 0.97 -10.09
N LYS A 185 -16.15 0.16 -11.03
CA LYS A 185 -15.72 0.18 -12.42
C LYS A 185 -15.98 1.52 -13.10
N LYS A 186 -17.18 2.09 -12.92
CA LYS A 186 -17.49 3.45 -13.40
C LYS A 186 -16.59 4.50 -12.77
N ASN A 187 -16.32 4.40 -11.48
CA ASN A 187 -15.45 5.33 -10.76
C ASN A 187 -13.99 5.26 -11.27
N VAL A 188 -13.44 4.06 -11.50
CA VAL A 188 -12.11 3.86 -12.12
C VAL A 188 -12.09 4.46 -13.53
N MET A 189 -13.10 4.18 -14.35
CA MET A 189 -13.19 4.74 -15.71
C MET A 189 -13.21 6.26 -15.70
N ASN A 190 -14.03 6.87 -14.85
CA ASN A 190 -14.14 8.33 -14.76
C ASN A 190 -12.86 8.96 -14.21
N ARG A 191 -12.29 8.39 -13.14
CA ARG A 191 -11.10 8.91 -12.47
C ARG A 191 -9.88 8.93 -13.39
N PHE A 192 -9.68 7.86 -14.14
CA PHE A 192 -8.51 7.70 -15.00
C PHE A 192 -8.79 7.96 -16.49
N ASN A 193 -9.96 8.53 -16.80
CA ASN A 193 -10.42 8.82 -18.16
C ASN A 193 -10.30 7.60 -19.11
N LEU A 194 -10.79 6.45 -18.66
CA LEU A 194 -10.72 5.17 -19.38
C LEU A 194 -12.07 4.79 -20.00
N THR A 195 -12.02 4.10 -21.14
CA THR A 195 -13.18 3.36 -21.65
C THR A 195 -13.28 1.98 -20.99
N SER A 196 -14.40 1.28 -21.17
CA SER A 196 -14.53 -0.11 -20.69
C SER A 196 -13.49 -1.05 -21.31
N GLU A 197 -13.09 -0.79 -22.56
CA GLU A 197 -12.02 -1.53 -23.24
C GLU A 197 -10.64 -1.12 -22.70
N GLY A 198 -10.46 0.17 -22.35
CA GLY A 198 -9.27 0.66 -21.66
C GLY A 198 -9.04 -0.04 -20.32
N VAL A 199 -10.09 -0.31 -19.55
CA VAL A 199 -9.99 -1.06 -18.28
C VAL A 199 -9.53 -2.51 -18.50
N LYS A 200 -10.04 -3.18 -19.53
CA LYS A 200 -9.64 -4.56 -19.88
C LYS A 200 -8.21 -4.66 -20.37
N ASN A 201 -7.74 -3.63 -21.07
CA ASN A 201 -6.41 -3.59 -21.67
C ASN A 201 -5.35 -2.99 -20.75
N MET A 202 -5.67 -2.70 -19.48
CA MET A 202 -4.64 -2.39 -18.49
C MET A 202 -3.72 -3.61 -18.32
N SER A 203 -2.48 -3.51 -18.77
CA SER A 203 -1.45 -4.52 -18.57
C SER A 203 -0.84 -4.36 -17.18
N PHE A 204 -0.94 -5.42 -16.38
CA PHE A 204 -0.21 -5.58 -15.12
C PHE A 204 0.47 -6.94 -15.21
N SER A 205 1.73 -6.98 -15.67
CA SER A 205 2.52 -8.21 -15.55
C SER A 205 3.04 -8.28 -14.12
N VAL A 206 2.48 -9.19 -13.33
CA VAL A 206 3.19 -9.72 -12.16
C VAL A 206 3.91 -10.97 -12.66
N GLU A 207 4.98 -10.78 -13.44
CA GLU A 207 5.87 -11.89 -13.75
C GLU A 207 6.69 -12.23 -12.51
N SER A 208 6.73 -13.53 -12.22
CA SER A 208 7.44 -14.14 -11.10
C SER A 208 8.93 -13.81 -11.17
N ASP A 209 9.53 -13.65 -9.98
CA ASP A 209 10.96 -13.70 -9.72
C ASP A 209 11.87 -12.90 -10.68
N ASN A 210 11.80 -11.58 -10.62
CA ASN A 210 12.94 -10.70 -10.36
C ASN A 210 12.61 -9.25 -10.74
N SER A 211 13.07 -8.34 -9.89
CA SER A 211 13.10 -6.88 -10.05
C SER A 211 11.75 -6.15 -9.87
N ALA A 212 11.79 -5.19 -8.94
CA ALA A 212 10.75 -4.20 -8.65
C ALA A 212 10.43 -3.24 -9.82
N ASN A 213 10.79 -3.60 -11.06
CA ASN A 213 10.76 -2.74 -12.25
C ASN A 213 9.66 -3.08 -13.27
N THR A 214 8.97 -4.22 -13.16
CA THR A 214 7.98 -4.67 -14.17
C THR A 214 6.65 -3.91 -14.09
N TRP A 215 6.13 -3.63 -12.90
CA TRP A 215 4.85 -2.90 -12.74
C TRP A 215 4.88 -1.46 -13.27
N VAL A 216 6.01 -0.74 -13.11
CA VAL A 216 6.18 0.64 -13.60
C VAL A 216 6.43 0.66 -15.11
N ALA A 217 7.16 -0.32 -15.64
CA ALA A 217 7.48 -0.40 -17.06
C ALA A 217 6.22 -0.60 -17.91
N ASP A 218 5.36 -1.54 -17.52
CA ASP A 218 4.13 -1.85 -18.25
C ASP A 218 3.13 -0.69 -18.24
N LEU A 219 3.02 0.02 -17.10
CA LEU A 219 2.14 1.18 -16.96
C LEU A 219 2.61 2.38 -17.76
N ARG A 220 3.92 2.68 -17.77
CA ARG A 220 4.47 3.75 -18.61
C ARG A 220 4.32 3.43 -20.08
N GLN A 221 4.53 2.18 -20.48
CA GLN A 221 4.44 1.77 -21.88
C GLN A 221 2.99 1.80 -22.37
N TRP A 222 2.03 1.39 -21.53
CA TRP A 222 0.60 1.53 -21.82
C TRP A 222 0.15 3.00 -21.89
N PHE A 223 0.60 3.87 -20.96
CA PHE A 223 0.27 5.30 -20.99
C PHE A 223 0.81 6.00 -22.25
N LYS A 224 2.06 5.71 -22.64
CA LYS A 224 2.63 6.25 -23.88
C LYS A 224 1.83 5.82 -25.11
N ASN A 225 1.46 4.54 -25.18
CA ASN A 225 0.74 3.99 -26.33
C ASN A 225 -0.73 4.43 -26.42
N THR A 226 -1.38 4.73 -25.29
CA THR A 226 -2.82 5.05 -25.25
C THR A 226 -3.09 6.56 -25.30
N VAL A 227 -2.18 7.38 -24.76
CA VAL A 227 -2.37 8.84 -24.64
C VAL A 227 -1.55 9.63 -25.66
N GLY A 228 -0.72 8.97 -26.48
CA GLY A 228 -0.01 9.59 -27.61
C GLY A 228 1.07 10.60 -27.18
N VAL A 229 1.84 10.28 -26.14
CA VAL A 229 3.03 11.06 -25.71
C VAL A 229 4.26 10.16 -25.65
#